data_AF-A0A2H0SNF0-F1
#
_entry.id   AF-A0A2H0SNF0-F1
#
_cell.length_a   1.000
_cell.length_b   1.000
_cell.length_c   1.000
_cell.angle_alpha   90.00
_cell.angle_beta   90.00
_cell.angle_gamma   90.00
#
_symmetry.space_group_name_H-M   'P 1'
#
loop_
_entity.id
_entity.type
_entity.pdbx_description
1 polymer ?
#
loop_
_entity_poly.entity_id
_entity_poly.type
_entity_poly.pdbx_seq_one_letter_code
_entity_poly.pdbx_strand_id
1 'polypeptide(L)'
;MSEFSRARFRLTIWYTMILFVVSVLLSSLYYWRSKQIIALQSQRLEDRIQRDLLQETVPMRTRMRAEIFETELSRVHNQLRQQIILINLLVLGFGAGASFVLAGKTLQPIERVFALQRAFISDAAHELKTPLTVLRTAIEVSLLEKKIGKFAKAVLQENLTDVANLQILTENLLSLARLREGIQTDKITLSLGEVLQTARKQVLSLARQKDIQIEIVITKERAYVTTHQQSLSRILMLLLDNAIKYSPEKSKILLSARTTRQQVFISVKDQGEGIAPKHLKAVFDRFFRISESRTKQNDVGGHGLGLSVAKELASSLGGSISLRSAIGKGSDFTISLPVG
;
A
#
# COMPACT_ATOMS: atom_id res chain seq x y z
N MET A 1 -11.40 -0.88 -5.88
CA MET A 1 -11.01 0.53 -6.10
C MET A 1 -9.50 0.63 -6.28
N SER A 2 -9.03 1.27 -7.36
CA SER A 2 -7.60 1.49 -7.59
C SER A 2 -6.98 2.35 -6.48
N GLU A 3 -5.66 2.23 -6.25
CA GLU A 3 -4.93 3.10 -5.31
C GLU A 3 -5.12 4.58 -5.64
N PHE A 4 -5.18 4.91 -6.94
CA PHE A 4 -5.41 6.27 -7.43
C PHE A 4 -6.83 6.77 -7.14
N SER A 5 -7.85 5.92 -7.21
CA SER A 5 -9.21 6.27 -6.80
C SER A 5 -9.29 6.60 -5.30
N ARG A 6 -8.61 5.82 -4.45
CA ARG A 6 -8.49 6.11 -3.01
C ARG A 6 -7.70 7.38 -2.74
N ALA A 7 -6.62 7.62 -3.48
CA ALA A 7 -5.82 8.85 -3.36
C ALA A 7 -6.62 10.09 -3.77
N ARG A 8 -7.34 10.04 -4.88
CA ARG A 8 -8.25 11.10 -5.34
C ARG A 8 -9.30 11.43 -4.29
N PHE A 9 -9.93 10.41 -3.70
CA PHE A 9 -10.93 10.59 -2.65
C PHE A 9 -10.33 11.24 -1.38
N ARG A 10 -9.18 10.75 -0.90
CA ARG A 10 -8.49 11.34 0.26
C ARG A 10 -8.09 12.80 0.01
N LEU A 11 -7.54 13.12 -1.15
CA LEU A 11 -7.18 14.49 -1.52
C LEU A 11 -8.41 15.40 -1.59
N THR A 12 -9.51 14.90 -2.16
CA THR A 12 -10.78 15.64 -2.22
C THR A 12 -11.27 15.96 -0.81
N ILE A 13 -11.20 15.00 0.12
CA ILE A 13 -11.57 15.21 1.53
C ILE A 13 -10.67 16.27 2.17
N TRP A 14 -9.35 16.16 2.03
CA TRP A 14 -8.41 17.14 2.61
C TRP A 14 -8.64 18.55 2.07
N TYR A 15 -8.81 18.71 0.75
CA TYR A 15 -9.08 20.03 0.17
C TYR A 15 -10.43 20.60 0.58
N THR A 16 -11.47 19.76 0.65
CA THR A 16 -12.79 20.19 1.13
C THR A 16 -12.75 20.57 2.61
N MET A 17 -11.97 19.86 3.43
CA MET A 17 -11.80 20.17 4.85
C MET A 17 -11.06 21.50 5.05
N ILE A 18 -9.98 21.73 4.30
CA ILE A 18 -9.26 23.02 4.33
C ILE A 18 -10.21 24.15 3.93
N LEU A 19 -10.98 23.96 2.85
CA LEU A 19 -11.93 24.95 2.36
C LEU A 19 -13.05 25.23 3.37
N PHE A 20 -13.52 24.20 4.08
CA PHE A 20 -14.45 24.33 5.20
C PHE A 20 -13.89 25.17 6.35
N VAL A 21 -12.67 24.86 6.80
CA VAL A 21 -12.02 25.60 7.89
C VAL A 21 -11.84 27.08 7.50
N VAL A 22 -11.35 27.35 6.28
CA VAL A 22 -11.17 28.72 5.79
C VAL A 22 -12.50 29.47 5.68
N SER A 23 -13.54 28.82 5.14
CA SER A 23 -14.89 29.39 5.02
C SER A 23 -15.52 29.72 6.36
N VAL A 24 -15.40 28.84 7.36
CA VAL A 24 -15.89 29.06 8.72
C VAL A 24 -15.12 30.19 9.41
N LEU A 25 -13.79 30.22 9.28
CA LEU A 25 -12.96 31.28 9.86
C LEU A 25 -13.29 32.66 9.29
N LEU A 26 -13.39 32.79 7.95
CA LEU A 26 -13.76 34.04 7.29
C LEU A 26 -15.18 34.48 7.66
N SER A 27 -16.12 33.54 7.72
CA SER A 27 -17.51 33.81 8.13
C SER A 27 -17.60 34.28 9.58
N SER A 28 -16.85 33.65 10.48
CA SER A 28 -16.79 34.04 11.89
C SER A 28 -16.20 35.44 12.06
N LEU A 29 -15.10 35.74 11.35
CA LEU A 29 -14.48 37.06 11.34
C LEU A 29 -15.43 38.13 10.81
N TYR A 30 -16.14 37.84 9.71
CA TYR A 30 -17.12 38.74 9.13
C TYR A 30 -18.28 39.01 10.09
N TYR A 31 -18.85 37.97 10.70
CA TYR A 31 -19.93 38.09 11.67
C TYR A 31 -19.51 38.90 12.90
N TRP A 32 -18.32 38.63 13.44
CA TRP A 32 -17.76 39.38 14.57
C TRP A 32 -17.56 40.86 14.23
N ARG A 33 -16.98 41.17 13.07
CA ARG A 33 -16.82 42.56 12.59
C ARG A 33 -18.17 43.25 12.38
N SER A 34 -19.13 42.58 11.76
CA SER A 34 -20.48 43.11 11.53
C SER A 34 -21.16 43.46 12.85
N LYS A 35 -21.11 42.56 13.84
CA LYS A 35 -21.63 42.81 15.20
C LYS A 35 -20.97 44.02 15.86
N GLN A 36 -19.65 44.15 15.77
CA GLN A 36 -18.95 45.32 16.35
C GLN A 36 -19.40 46.64 15.73
N ILE A 37 -19.56 46.69 14.39
CA ILE A 37 -19.99 47.90 13.69
C ILE A 37 -21.42 48.27 14.12
N ILE A 38 -22.32 47.28 14.18
CA ILE A 38 -23.72 47.49 14.57
C ILE A 38 -23.80 47.96 16.04
N ALA A 39 -23.04 47.34 16.95
CA ALA A 39 -23.00 47.75 18.36
C ALA A 39 -22.50 49.19 18.54
N LEU A 40 -21.48 49.60 17.77
CA LEU A 40 -21.00 50.98 17.76
C LEU A 40 -22.04 51.97 17.23
N GLN A 41 -22.88 51.55 16.26
CA GLN A 41 -23.94 52.38 15.72
C GLN A 41 -25.16 52.46 16.63
N SER A 42 -25.54 51.35 17.29
CA SER A 42 -26.66 51.32 18.23
C SER A 42 -26.39 52.21 19.44
N GLN A 43 -25.18 52.15 20.00
CA GLN A 43 -24.79 52.98 21.14
C GLN A 43 -24.84 54.49 20.80
N ARG A 44 -24.37 54.88 19.60
CA ARG A 44 -24.48 56.28 19.14
C ARG A 44 -25.93 56.74 18.96
N LEU A 45 -26.83 55.81 18.63
CA LEU A 45 -28.25 56.10 18.44
C LEU A 45 -28.96 56.22 19.79
N GLU A 46 -28.65 55.32 20.73
CA GLU A 46 -29.11 55.40 22.13
C GLU A 46 -28.65 56.72 22.78
N ASP A 47 -27.38 57.11 22.62
CA ASP A 47 -26.87 58.39 23.13
C ASP A 47 -27.57 59.62 22.53
N ARG A 48 -28.13 59.52 21.31
CA ARG A 48 -28.94 60.59 20.70
C ARG A 48 -30.34 60.59 21.29
N ILE A 49 -30.98 59.43 21.36
CA ILE A 49 -32.32 59.26 21.93
C ILE A 49 -32.34 59.67 23.41
N GLN A 50 -31.29 59.34 24.18
CA GLN A 50 -31.14 59.68 25.59
C GLN A 50 -30.89 61.17 25.82
N ARG A 51 -30.16 61.84 24.92
CA ARG A 51 -30.05 63.30 24.92
C ARG A 51 -31.38 63.97 24.61
N ASP A 52 -32.14 63.45 23.65
CA ASP A 52 -33.48 63.95 23.31
C ASP A 52 -34.50 63.66 24.44
N LEU A 53 -34.32 62.60 25.23
CA LEU A 53 -35.15 62.25 26.40
C LEU A 53 -34.96 63.19 27.60
N LEU A 54 -33.78 63.82 27.72
CA LEU A 54 -33.48 64.78 28.81
C LEU A 54 -34.05 66.18 28.54
N GLN A 55 -34.48 66.46 27.30
CA GLN A 55 -35.29 67.63 26.96
C GLN A 55 -36.78 67.25 27.04
N GLU A 56 -37.56 67.95 27.87
CA GLU A 56 -38.90 67.56 28.31
C GLU A 56 -39.89 67.07 27.23
N THR A 57 -40.73 66.11 27.64
CA THR A 57 -41.88 65.48 26.95
C THR A 57 -41.56 64.43 25.88
N VAL A 58 -41.39 63.18 26.32
CA VAL A 58 -41.26 62.04 25.40
C VAL A 58 -42.59 61.28 25.27
N PRO A 59 -43.27 61.34 24.12
CA PRO A 59 -44.50 60.60 23.90
C PRO A 59 -44.25 59.08 23.79
N MET A 60 -45.28 58.27 24.03
CA MET A 60 -45.32 56.80 23.86
C MET A 60 -44.71 56.31 22.53
N ARG A 61 -44.68 57.16 21.50
CA ARG A 61 -44.05 56.94 20.18
C ARG A 61 -42.56 56.58 20.25
N THR A 62 -41.82 57.02 21.26
CA THR A 62 -40.36 56.81 21.34
C THR A 62 -40.00 55.42 21.88
N ARG A 63 -40.79 54.90 22.83
CA ARG A 63 -40.69 53.49 23.26
C ARG A 63 -41.08 52.54 22.14
N MET A 64 -42.15 52.85 21.42
CA MET A 64 -42.58 52.08 20.25
C MET A 64 -41.52 52.09 19.13
N ARG A 65 -40.80 53.21 18.92
CA ARG A 65 -39.66 53.28 17.99
C ARG A 65 -38.46 52.43 18.42
N ALA A 66 -38.17 52.31 19.72
CA ALA A 66 -37.09 51.46 20.22
C ALA A 66 -37.39 49.97 20.03
N GLU A 67 -38.63 49.55 20.32
CA GLU A 67 -39.09 48.17 20.13
C GLU A 67 -39.15 47.77 18.65
N ILE A 68 -39.58 48.69 17.78
CA ILE A 68 -39.51 48.55 16.31
C ILE A 68 -38.04 48.44 15.85
N PHE A 69 -37.12 49.20 16.45
CA PHE A 69 -35.70 49.16 16.10
C PHE A 69 -35.02 47.84 16.51
N GLU A 70 -35.31 47.30 17.68
CA GLU A 70 -34.81 45.98 18.10
C GLU A 70 -35.34 44.85 17.22
N THR A 71 -36.62 44.91 16.84
CA THR A 71 -37.22 43.93 15.91
C THR A 71 -36.62 44.03 14.51
N GLU A 72 -36.34 45.23 13.99
CA GLU A 72 -35.63 45.40 12.71
C GLU A 72 -34.16 44.93 12.79
N LEU A 73 -33.45 45.19 13.89
CA LEU A 73 -32.09 44.70 14.11
C LEU A 73 -32.00 43.17 14.11
N SER A 74 -32.94 42.50 14.78
CA SER A 74 -32.99 41.03 14.82
C SER A 74 -33.32 40.42 13.44
N ARG A 75 -34.18 41.09 12.65
CA ARG A 75 -34.44 40.73 11.24
C ARG A 75 -33.18 40.82 10.39
N VAL A 76 -32.44 41.93 10.47
CA VAL A 76 -31.18 42.14 9.74
C VAL A 76 -30.13 41.08 10.14
N HIS A 77 -30.00 40.76 11.43
CA HIS A 77 -29.08 39.70 11.89
C HIS A 77 -29.46 38.32 11.36
N ASN A 78 -30.74 37.97 11.35
CA ASN A 78 -31.21 36.70 10.82
C ASN A 78 -31.00 36.60 9.30
N GLN A 79 -31.25 37.69 8.56
CA GLN A 79 -30.97 37.76 7.13
C GLN A 79 -29.47 37.59 6.83
N LEU A 80 -28.60 38.29 7.55
CA LEU A 80 -27.14 38.14 7.43
C LEU A 80 -26.69 36.71 7.74
N ARG A 81 -27.22 36.10 8.80
CA ARG A 81 -26.91 34.71 9.17
C ARG A 81 -27.33 33.74 8.05
N GLN A 82 -28.53 33.89 7.51
CA GLN A 82 -29.03 33.04 6.41
C GLN A 82 -28.18 33.21 5.13
N GLN A 83 -27.80 34.43 4.78
CA GLN A 83 -26.95 34.70 3.62
C GLN A 83 -25.55 34.07 3.77
N ILE A 84 -24.92 34.19 4.95
CA ILE A 84 -23.61 33.57 5.22
C ILE A 84 -23.70 32.04 5.11
N ILE A 85 -24.76 31.43 5.66
CA ILE A 85 -24.97 29.98 5.56
C ILE A 85 -25.11 29.56 4.09
N LEU A 86 -25.91 30.28 3.31
CA LEU A 86 -26.15 29.97 1.91
C LEU A 86 -24.87 30.12 1.07
N ILE A 87 -24.10 31.20 1.28
CA ILE A 87 -22.81 31.42 0.63
C ILE A 87 -21.84 30.29 1.00
N ASN A 88 -21.75 29.90 2.26
CA ASN A 88 -20.87 28.81 2.69
C ASN A 88 -21.27 27.47 2.06
N LEU A 89 -22.57 27.17 1.97
CA LEU A 89 -23.04 25.97 1.29
C LEU A 89 -22.67 25.97 -0.21
N LEU A 90 -22.81 27.10 -0.90
CA LEU A 90 -22.41 27.25 -2.30
C LEU A 90 -20.89 27.08 -2.47
N VAL A 91 -20.10 27.75 -1.64
CA VAL A 91 -18.63 27.68 -1.66
C VAL A 91 -18.15 26.26 -1.39
N LEU A 92 -18.75 25.57 -0.42
CA LEU A 92 -18.43 24.17 -0.11
C LEU A 92 -18.81 23.22 -1.23
N GLY A 93 -20.01 23.35 -1.79
CA GLY A 93 -20.48 22.51 -2.88
C GLY A 93 -19.63 22.67 -4.14
N PHE A 94 -19.38 23.92 -4.55
CA PHE A 94 -18.53 24.22 -5.70
C PHE A 94 -17.07 23.83 -5.46
N GLY A 95 -16.55 24.14 -4.26
CA GLY A 95 -15.20 23.80 -3.83
C GLY A 95 -14.94 22.29 -3.81
N ALA A 96 -15.89 21.49 -3.33
CA ALA A 96 -15.81 20.04 -3.35
C ALA A 96 -15.77 19.48 -4.77
N GLY A 97 -16.66 19.99 -5.65
CA GLY A 97 -16.68 19.61 -7.07
C GLY A 97 -15.37 19.97 -7.80
N ALA A 98 -14.92 21.20 -7.65
CA ALA A 98 -13.66 21.68 -8.22
C ALA A 98 -12.45 20.88 -7.69
N SER A 99 -12.41 20.60 -6.39
CA SER A 99 -11.38 19.78 -5.76
C SER A 99 -11.34 18.37 -6.34
N PHE A 100 -12.51 17.75 -6.56
CA PHE A 100 -12.59 16.42 -7.16
C PHE A 100 -12.08 16.39 -8.60
N VAL A 101 -12.35 17.42 -9.40
CA VAL A 101 -11.88 17.56 -10.79
C VAL A 101 -10.38 17.81 -10.82
N LEU A 102 -9.87 18.75 -10.02
CA LEU A 102 -8.44 19.08 -9.94
C LEU A 102 -7.62 17.90 -9.43
N ALA A 103 -8.09 17.19 -8.40
CA ALA A 103 -7.45 15.96 -7.93
C ALA A 103 -7.39 14.90 -9.04
N GLY A 104 -8.45 14.77 -9.85
CA GLY A 104 -8.42 13.88 -11.03
C GLY A 104 -7.37 14.29 -12.06
N LYS A 105 -7.37 15.56 -12.48
CA LYS A 105 -6.43 16.09 -13.49
C LYS A 105 -4.97 16.04 -13.05
N THR A 106 -4.69 16.25 -11.76
CA THR A 106 -3.32 16.22 -11.23
C THR A 106 -2.78 14.79 -11.08
N LEU A 107 -3.65 13.82 -10.78
CA LEU A 107 -3.24 12.41 -10.67
C LEU A 107 -3.11 11.71 -12.03
N GLN A 108 -3.85 12.15 -13.05
CA GLN A 108 -3.88 11.47 -14.36
C GLN A 108 -2.51 11.40 -15.07
N PRO A 109 -1.67 12.46 -15.12
CA PRO A 109 -0.32 12.37 -15.67
C PRO A 109 0.56 11.39 -14.90
N ILE A 110 0.46 11.39 -13.56
CA ILE A 110 1.22 10.49 -12.69
C ILE A 110 0.83 9.03 -12.97
N GLU A 111 -0.47 8.75 -13.05
CA GLU A 111 -0.99 7.42 -13.40
C GLU A 111 -0.51 6.97 -14.79
N ARG A 112 -0.49 7.87 -15.77
CA ARG A 112 -0.02 7.59 -17.14
C ARG A 112 1.47 7.28 -17.18
N VAL A 113 2.31 8.05 -16.47
CA VAL A 113 3.75 7.80 -16.37
C VAL A 113 4.02 6.44 -15.72
N PHE A 114 3.32 6.12 -14.63
CA PHE A 114 3.44 4.80 -14.01
C PHE A 114 2.97 3.67 -14.94
N ALA A 115 1.93 3.88 -15.75
CA ALA A 115 1.47 2.89 -16.72
C ALA A 115 2.51 2.66 -17.84
N LEU A 116 3.07 3.74 -18.41
CA LEU A 116 4.12 3.66 -19.43
C LEU A 116 5.39 3.00 -18.89
N GLN A 117 5.81 3.36 -17.67
CA GLN A 117 6.95 2.73 -17.01
C GLN A 117 6.73 1.22 -16.83
N ARG A 118 5.52 0.79 -16.48
CA ARG A 118 5.18 -0.63 -16.36
C ARG A 118 5.25 -1.36 -17.70
N ALA A 119 4.63 -0.79 -18.73
CA ALA A 119 4.66 -1.36 -20.08
C ALA A 119 6.12 -1.53 -20.55
N PHE A 120 6.93 -0.48 -20.41
CA PHE A 120 8.35 -0.52 -20.73
C PHE A 120 9.12 -1.61 -19.96
N ILE A 121 8.91 -1.75 -18.65
CA ILE A 121 9.56 -2.80 -17.85
C ILE A 121 9.11 -4.20 -18.31
N SER A 122 7.82 -4.38 -18.63
CA SER A 122 7.30 -5.65 -19.14
C SER A 122 7.92 -6.01 -20.49
N ASP A 123 7.96 -5.06 -21.42
CA ASP A 123 8.49 -5.24 -22.76
C ASP A 123 9.99 -5.53 -22.71
N ALA A 124 10.76 -4.73 -21.96
CA ALA A 124 12.18 -4.96 -21.75
C ALA A 124 12.46 -6.33 -21.11
N ALA A 125 11.65 -6.76 -20.13
CA ALA A 125 11.82 -8.08 -19.51
C ALA A 125 11.54 -9.23 -20.50
N HIS A 126 10.55 -9.08 -21.38
CA HIS A 126 10.30 -10.06 -22.44
C HIS A 126 11.44 -10.14 -23.44
N GLU A 127 11.93 -8.99 -23.89
CA GLU A 127 13.05 -8.91 -24.82
C GLU A 127 14.35 -9.43 -24.21
N LEU A 128 14.55 -9.35 -22.89
CA LEU A 128 15.70 -9.93 -22.19
C LEU A 128 15.59 -11.44 -21.95
N LYS A 129 14.37 -11.99 -21.83
CA LYS A 129 14.19 -13.43 -21.55
C LYS A 129 14.75 -14.30 -22.67
N THR A 130 14.50 -13.93 -23.92
CA THR A 130 14.96 -14.67 -25.12
C THR A 130 16.49 -14.75 -25.21
N PRO A 131 17.26 -13.64 -25.20
CA PRO A 131 18.71 -13.68 -25.29
C PRO A 131 19.35 -14.37 -24.07
N LEU A 132 18.78 -14.22 -22.85
CA LEU A 132 19.26 -14.97 -21.69
C LEU A 132 19.05 -16.48 -21.84
N THR A 133 17.94 -16.91 -22.45
CA THR A 133 17.69 -18.32 -22.72
C THR A 133 18.68 -18.88 -23.74
N VAL A 134 18.93 -18.14 -24.83
CA VAL A 134 19.93 -18.51 -25.85
C VAL A 134 21.33 -18.60 -25.23
N LEU A 135 21.72 -17.62 -24.41
CA LEU A 135 23.02 -17.62 -23.72
C LEU A 135 23.16 -18.80 -22.77
N ARG A 136 22.11 -19.13 -22.01
CA ARG A 136 22.09 -20.32 -21.13
C ARG A 136 22.32 -21.59 -21.92
N THR A 137 21.57 -21.78 -23.02
CA THR A 137 21.69 -22.96 -23.87
C THR A 137 23.08 -23.05 -24.50
N ALA A 138 23.67 -21.94 -24.94
CA ALA A 138 25.03 -21.93 -25.48
C ALA A 138 26.05 -22.41 -24.44
N ILE A 139 25.96 -21.91 -23.20
CA ILE A 139 26.84 -22.32 -22.09
C ILE A 139 26.63 -23.80 -21.73
N GLU A 140 25.37 -24.25 -21.65
CA GLU A 140 25.02 -25.67 -21.38
C GLU A 140 25.61 -26.59 -22.45
N VAL A 141 25.49 -26.22 -23.74
CA VAL A 141 26.05 -26.99 -24.87
C VAL A 141 27.58 -27.01 -24.79
N SER A 142 28.23 -25.87 -24.54
CA SER A 142 29.67 -25.84 -24.35
C SER A 142 30.11 -26.76 -23.21
N LEU A 143 29.41 -26.75 -22.07
CA LEU A 143 29.73 -27.62 -20.92
C LEU A 143 29.65 -29.13 -21.21
N LEU A 144 28.97 -29.56 -22.28
CA LEU A 144 28.90 -30.95 -22.72
C LEU A 144 30.13 -31.39 -23.54
N GLU A 145 30.96 -30.45 -24.02
CA GLU A 145 32.14 -30.77 -24.81
C GLU A 145 33.24 -31.43 -23.97
N LYS A 146 33.70 -32.60 -24.41
CA LYS A 146 34.72 -33.41 -23.69
C LYS A 146 36.11 -32.78 -23.62
N LYS A 147 36.41 -31.79 -24.47
CA LYS A 147 37.76 -31.18 -24.60
C LYS A 147 37.94 -29.86 -23.84
N ILE A 148 36.94 -29.42 -23.07
CA ILE A 148 37.05 -28.17 -22.30
C ILE A 148 38.01 -28.34 -21.12
N GLY A 149 39.00 -27.44 -21.01
CA GLY A 149 39.92 -27.39 -19.89
C GLY A 149 39.22 -27.08 -18.56
N LYS A 150 39.73 -27.60 -17.44
CA LYS A 150 39.12 -27.47 -16.10
C LYS A 150 38.79 -26.01 -15.72
N PHE A 151 39.67 -25.07 -16.06
CA PHE A 151 39.47 -23.65 -15.80
C PHE A 151 38.27 -23.09 -16.59
N ALA A 152 38.22 -23.34 -17.91
CA ALA A 152 37.11 -22.90 -18.75
C ALA A 152 35.78 -23.52 -18.31
N LYS A 153 35.78 -24.78 -17.85
CA LYS A 153 34.59 -25.42 -17.29
C LYS A 153 34.08 -24.70 -16.03
N ALA A 154 34.98 -24.30 -15.12
CA ALA A 154 34.61 -23.56 -13.92
C ALA A 154 34.01 -22.18 -14.27
N VAL A 155 34.64 -21.44 -15.19
CA VAL A 155 34.13 -20.14 -15.67
C VAL A 155 32.75 -20.28 -16.32
N LEU A 156 32.54 -21.32 -17.13
CA LEU A 156 31.23 -21.56 -17.76
C LEU A 156 30.15 -21.92 -16.73
N GLN A 157 30.49 -22.66 -15.67
CA GLN A 157 29.55 -22.95 -14.57
C GLN A 157 29.18 -21.69 -13.77
N GLU A 158 30.14 -20.79 -13.55
CA GLU A 158 29.91 -19.49 -12.94
C GLU A 158 28.99 -18.62 -13.82
N ASN A 159 29.31 -18.47 -15.11
CA ASN A 159 28.47 -17.75 -16.07
C ASN A 159 27.05 -18.34 -16.15
N LEU A 160 26.90 -19.67 -16.08
CA LEU A 160 25.59 -20.31 -16.06
C LEU A 160 24.77 -19.89 -14.83
N THR A 161 25.43 -19.76 -13.68
CA THR A 161 24.83 -19.28 -12.43
C THR A 161 24.40 -17.81 -12.57
N ASP A 162 25.23 -16.97 -13.17
CA ASP A 162 24.90 -15.56 -13.42
C ASP A 162 23.73 -15.39 -14.39
N VAL A 163 23.69 -16.16 -15.47
CA VAL A 163 22.55 -16.15 -16.41
C VAL A 163 21.27 -16.60 -15.72
N ALA A 164 21.32 -17.64 -14.88
CA ALA A 164 20.17 -18.06 -14.08
C ALA A 164 19.70 -16.95 -13.11
N ASN A 165 20.64 -16.25 -12.48
CA ASN A 165 20.34 -15.11 -11.60
C ASN A 165 19.67 -13.96 -12.37
N LEU A 166 20.12 -13.67 -13.59
CA LEU A 166 19.51 -12.66 -14.47
C LEU A 166 18.11 -13.06 -14.95
N GLN A 167 17.89 -14.34 -15.25
CA GLN A 167 16.56 -14.86 -15.58
C GLN A 167 15.58 -14.66 -14.41
N ILE A 168 16.00 -15.01 -13.18
CA ILE A 168 15.18 -14.81 -11.97
C ILE A 168 14.87 -13.32 -11.75
N LEU A 169 15.86 -12.44 -11.95
CA LEU A 169 15.66 -10.99 -11.84
C LEU A 169 14.59 -10.51 -12.84
N THR A 170 14.73 -10.91 -14.09
CA THR A 170 13.85 -10.54 -15.20
C THR A 170 12.42 -11.05 -14.96
N GLU A 171 12.26 -12.28 -14.52
CA GLU A 171 10.94 -12.85 -14.17
C GLU A 171 10.26 -12.12 -13.00
N ASN A 172 11.05 -11.74 -11.99
CA ASN A 172 10.52 -10.98 -10.84
C ASN A 172 10.08 -9.58 -11.28
N LEU A 173 10.85 -8.90 -12.13
CA LEU A 173 10.46 -7.61 -12.71
C LEU A 173 9.18 -7.71 -13.55
N LEU A 174 9.08 -8.73 -14.41
CA LEU A 174 7.88 -8.98 -15.21
C LEU A 174 6.66 -9.26 -14.32
N SER A 175 6.85 -10.03 -13.26
CA SER A 175 5.79 -10.31 -12.27
C SER A 175 5.28 -9.00 -11.65
N LEU A 176 6.18 -8.11 -11.20
CA LEU A 176 5.81 -6.81 -10.63
C LEU A 176 5.09 -5.91 -11.65
N ALA A 177 5.49 -5.94 -12.92
CA ALA A 177 4.83 -5.15 -13.97
C ALA A 177 3.38 -5.62 -14.20
N ARG A 178 3.15 -6.93 -14.24
CA ARG A 178 1.85 -7.55 -14.56
C ARG A 178 0.86 -7.59 -13.39
N LEU A 179 1.33 -7.65 -12.14
CA LEU A 179 0.47 -7.86 -10.96
C LEU A 179 -0.60 -6.79 -10.73
N ARG A 180 -0.41 -5.58 -11.28
CA ARG A 180 -1.38 -4.47 -11.16
C ARG A 180 -2.45 -4.45 -12.24
N GLU A 181 -2.32 -5.24 -13.31
CA GLU A 181 -3.32 -5.33 -14.38
C GLU A 181 -4.46 -6.30 -14.06
N GLY A 182 -4.36 -7.02 -12.93
CA GLY A 182 -5.34 -8.02 -12.48
C GLY A 182 -4.87 -9.43 -12.80
N ILE A 183 -5.27 -10.38 -11.95
CA ILE A 183 -4.93 -11.80 -12.17
C ILE A 183 -5.90 -12.35 -13.23
N GLN A 184 -5.38 -12.67 -14.41
CA GLN A 184 -6.12 -13.19 -15.58
C GLN A 184 -6.47 -14.69 -15.49
N THR A 185 -6.30 -15.33 -14.33
CA THR A 185 -6.60 -16.76 -14.14
C THR A 185 -7.87 -16.92 -13.35
N ASP A 186 -8.60 -18.03 -13.51
CA ASP A 186 -9.77 -18.28 -12.67
C ASP A 186 -9.38 -18.65 -11.24
N LYS A 187 -10.28 -18.34 -10.30
CA LYS A 187 -10.17 -18.83 -8.94
C LYS A 187 -10.65 -20.28 -8.89
N ILE A 188 -9.87 -21.14 -8.26
CA ILE A 188 -10.24 -22.54 -8.04
C ILE A 188 -10.12 -22.88 -6.56
N THR A 189 -10.94 -23.82 -6.11
CA THR A 189 -10.90 -24.33 -4.73
C THR A 189 -9.73 -25.30 -4.59
N LEU A 190 -8.78 -24.96 -3.71
CA LEU A 190 -7.56 -25.71 -3.49
C LEU A 190 -7.52 -26.32 -2.09
N SER A 191 -7.07 -27.57 -1.98
CA SER A 191 -6.68 -28.16 -0.71
C SER A 191 -5.34 -27.58 -0.26
N LEU A 192 -5.29 -26.92 0.90
CA LEU A 192 -4.03 -26.36 1.42
C LEU A 192 -2.99 -27.45 1.67
N GLY A 193 -3.41 -28.66 2.04
CA GLY A 193 -2.49 -29.77 2.22
C GLY A 193 -1.76 -30.13 0.93
N GLU A 194 -2.49 -30.25 -0.18
CA GLU A 194 -1.89 -30.55 -1.48
C GLU A 194 -0.98 -29.41 -1.98
N VAL A 195 -1.40 -28.16 -1.77
CA VAL A 195 -0.61 -26.97 -2.13
C VAL A 195 0.71 -26.94 -1.36
N LEU A 196 0.68 -27.13 -0.04
CA LEU A 196 1.89 -27.16 0.80
C LEU A 196 2.80 -28.34 0.45
N GLN A 197 2.23 -29.52 0.18
CA GLN A 197 3.00 -30.69 -0.25
C GLN A 197 3.69 -30.45 -1.60
N THR A 198 2.99 -29.82 -2.54
CA THR A 198 3.53 -29.47 -3.86
C THR A 198 4.67 -28.47 -3.72
N ALA A 199 4.49 -27.41 -2.94
CA ALA A 199 5.52 -26.41 -2.68
C ALA A 199 6.77 -27.04 -2.01
N ARG A 200 6.58 -27.93 -1.02
CA ARG A 200 7.67 -28.68 -0.39
C ARG A 200 8.46 -29.52 -1.41
N LYS A 201 7.77 -30.24 -2.30
CA LYS A 201 8.42 -31.06 -3.34
C LYS A 201 9.28 -30.22 -4.27
N GLN A 202 8.82 -29.02 -4.64
CA GLN A 202 9.53 -28.12 -5.55
C GLN A 202 10.86 -27.60 -4.98
N VAL A 203 10.95 -27.38 -3.66
CA VAL A 203 12.18 -26.90 -3.01
C VAL A 203 13.03 -28.00 -2.37
N LEU A 204 12.61 -29.27 -2.48
CA LEU A 204 13.24 -30.37 -1.77
C LEU A 204 14.73 -30.54 -2.13
N SER A 205 15.10 -30.32 -3.39
CA SER A 205 16.50 -30.40 -3.83
C SER A 205 17.36 -29.32 -3.15
N LEU A 206 16.88 -28.08 -3.12
CA LEU A 206 17.56 -26.95 -2.47
C LEU A 206 17.68 -27.16 -0.95
N ALA A 207 16.60 -27.65 -0.31
CA ALA A 207 16.61 -27.94 1.11
C ALA A 207 17.61 -29.06 1.46
N ARG A 208 17.71 -30.11 0.63
CA ARG A 208 18.67 -31.21 0.81
C ARG A 208 20.12 -30.78 0.69
N GLN A 209 20.44 -29.80 -0.17
CA GLN A 209 21.80 -29.27 -0.29
C GLN A 209 22.32 -28.67 1.02
N LYS A 210 21.42 -28.14 1.87
CA LYS A 210 21.73 -27.61 3.21
C LYS A 210 21.31 -28.54 4.36
N ASP A 211 20.86 -29.76 4.06
CA ASP A 211 20.30 -30.70 5.05
C ASP A 211 19.13 -30.12 5.87
N ILE A 212 18.32 -29.24 5.27
CA ILE A 212 17.18 -28.60 5.94
C ILE A 212 15.94 -29.50 5.86
N GLN A 213 15.29 -29.72 7.01
CA GLN A 213 14.04 -30.48 7.10
C GLN A 213 12.83 -29.55 6.96
N ILE A 214 11.87 -29.91 6.10
CA ILE A 214 10.62 -29.17 5.91
C ILE A 214 9.45 -29.97 6.49
N GLU A 215 8.93 -29.51 7.63
CA GLU A 215 7.77 -30.09 8.32
C GLU A 215 6.49 -29.38 7.88
N ILE A 216 5.40 -30.14 7.69
CA ILE A 216 4.08 -29.61 7.32
C ILE A 216 3.11 -29.88 8.46
N VAL A 217 2.47 -28.83 8.99
CA VAL A 217 1.46 -28.93 10.05
C VAL A 217 0.17 -28.25 9.60
N ILE A 218 -0.94 -28.99 9.59
CA ILE A 218 -2.25 -28.47 9.19
C ILE A 218 -3.21 -28.65 10.36
N THR A 219 -3.75 -27.55 10.89
CA THR A 219 -4.57 -27.57 12.12
C THR A 219 -5.95 -28.20 11.92
N LYS A 220 -6.43 -28.34 10.67
CA LYS A 220 -7.70 -29.00 10.32
C LYS A 220 -7.55 -29.83 9.05
N GLU A 221 -8.07 -31.06 9.05
CA GLU A 221 -7.99 -31.98 7.91
C GLU A 221 -8.67 -31.48 6.61
N ARG A 222 -9.58 -30.51 6.72
CA ARG A 222 -10.29 -29.89 5.57
C ARG A 222 -10.06 -28.39 5.52
N ALA A 223 -8.84 -28.01 5.14
CA ALA A 223 -8.46 -26.61 4.94
C ALA A 223 -8.44 -26.30 3.43
N TYR A 224 -9.47 -25.60 2.95
CA TYR A 224 -9.61 -25.19 1.54
C TYR A 224 -9.52 -23.68 1.39
N VAL A 225 -9.11 -23.23 0.20
CA VAL A 225 -9.10 -21.81 -0.19
C VAL A 225 -9.50 -21.68 -1.65
N THR A 226 -10.39 -20.73 -1.96
CA THR A 226 -10.76 -20.41 -3.35
C THR A 226 -9.89 -19.25 -3.86
N THR A 227 -8.90 -19.56 -4.69
CA THR A 227 -7.88 -18.58 -5.11
C THR A 227 -7.20 -18.96 -6.43
N HIS A 228 -6.28 -18.10 -6.89
CA HIS A 228 -5.50 -18.34 -8.09
C HIS A 228 -4.27 -19.21 -7.76
N GLN A 229 -4.31 -20.49 -8.18
CA GLN A 229 -3.30 -21.50 -7.83
C GLN A 229 -1.87 -21.05 -8.16
N GLN A 230 -1.63 -20.52 -9.36
CA GLN A 230 -0.30 -20.11 -9.80
C GLN A 230 0.28 -19.00 -8.91
N SER A 231 -0.55 -18.04 -8.50
CA SER A 231 -0.13 -16.94 -7.64
C SER A 231 0.20 -17.44 -6.24
N LEU A 232 -0.65 -18.29 -5.65
CA LEU A 232 -0.39 -18.87 -4.34
C LEU A 232 0.89 -19.72 -4.33
N SER A 233 1.06 -20.60 -5.32
CA SER A 233 2.28 -21.39 -5.47
C SER A 233 3.52 -20.51 -5.59
N ARG A 234 3.46 -19.42 -6.36
CA ARG A 234 4.59 -18.48 -6.50
C ARG A 234 4.92 -17.78 -5.18
N ILE A 235 3.92 -17.33 -4.41
CA ILE A 235 4.17 -16.75 -3.08
C ILE A 235 4.91 -17.76 -2.19
N LEU A 236 4.44 -19.01 -2.14
CA LEU A 236 5.06 -20.05 -1.30
C LEU A 236 6.50 -20.33 -1.73
N MET A 237 6.77 -20.39 -3.04
CA MET A 237 8.13 -20.56 -3.55
C MET A 237 9.05 -19.40 -3.13
N LEU A 238 8.58 -18.15 -3.19
CA LEU A 238 9.35 -16.98 -2.76
C LEU A 238 9.66 -17.01 -1.25
N LEU A 239 8.69 -17.41 -0.43
CA LEU A 239 8.88 -17.51 1.02
C LEU A 239 9.77 -18.70 1.42
N LEU A 240 9.62 -19.86 0.77
CA LEU A 240 10.44 -21.04 1.02
C LEU A 240 11.89 -20.85 0.55
N ASP A 241 12.10 -20.24 -0.60
CA ASP A 241 13.43 -19.86 -1.09
C ASP A 241 14.13 -18.94 -0.08
N ASN A 242 13.41 -17.94 0.43
CA ASN A 242 13.91 -17.06 1.49
C ASN A 242 14.26 -17.85 2.76
N ALA A 243 13.35 -18.71 3.24
CA ALA A 243 13.57 -19.53 4.43
C ALA A 243 14.80 -20.44 4.31
N ILE A 244 15.01 -21.09 3.15
CA ILE A 244 16.17 -21.96 2.90
C ILE A 244 17.47 -21.16 2.80
N LYS A 245 17.44 -19.99 2.17
CA LYS A 245 18.61 -19.13 2.00
C LYS A 245 19.16 -18.63 3.33
N TYR A 246 18.29 -18.17 4.21
CA TYR A 246 18.68 -17.55 5.48
C TYR A 246 18.72 -18.52 6.68
N SER A 247 18.28 -19.76 6.51
CA SER A 247 18.45 -20.79 7.53
C SER A 247 19.87 -21.37 7.54
N PRO A 248 20.41 -21.71 8.73
CA PRO A 248 21.64 -22.48 8.83
C PRO A 248 21.44 -23.90 8.29
N GLU A 249 22.55 -24.59 8.01
CA GLU A 249 22.49 -26.01 7.65
C GLU A 249 21.90 -26.86 8.79
N LYS A 250 21.29 -28.00 8.44
CA LYS A 250 20.68 -28.95 9.40
C LYS A 250 19.53 -28.37 10.23
N SER A 251 18.94 -27.27 9.78
CA SER A 251 17.83 -26.62 10.45
C SER A 251 16.47 -27.21 10.06
N LYS A 252 15.41 -26.65 10.66
CA LYS A 252 14.02 -26.96 10.32
C LYS A 252 13.30 -25.74 9.79
N ILE A 253 12.47 -25.96 8.78
CA ILE A 253 11.47 -25.01 8.29
C ILE A 253 10.09 -25.63 8.55
N LEU A 254 9.23 -24.87 9.22
CA LEU A 254 7.85 -25.27 9.50
C LEU A 254 6.91 -24.57 8.51
N LEU A 255 6.28 -25.36 7.65
CA LEU A 255 5.13 -24.95 6.85
C LEU A 255 3.86 -25.26 7.62
N SER A 256 3.04 -24.24 7.89
CA SER A 256 1.78 -24.47 8.57
C SER A 256 0.61 -23.80 7.88
N ALA A 257 -0.56 -24.43 7.96
CA ALA A 257 -1.81 -23.85 7.48
C ALA A 257 -2.91 -24.00 8.53
N ARG A 258 -3.65 -22.91 8.74
CA ARG A 258 -4.86 -22.90 9.58
C ARG A 258 -5.96 -22.12 8.89
N THR A 259 -7.19 -22.59 9.07
CA THR A 259 -8.39 -21.96 8.49
C THR A 259 -9.34 -21.53 9.60
N THR A 260 -9.80 -20.29 9.50
CA THR A 260 -10.89 -19.73 10.29
C THR A 260 -12.16 -19.62 9.44
N ARG A 261 -13.26 -19.09 9.99
CA ARG A 261 -14.50 -18.91 9.20
C ARG A 261 -14.36 -17.92 8.04
N GLN A 262 -13.46 -16.94 8.14
CA GLN A 262 -13.34 -15.83 7.17
C GLN A 262 -12.00 -15.83 6.44
N GLN A 263 -10.94 -16.32 7.08
CA GLN A 263 -9.58 -16.25 6.55
C GLN A 263 -8.82 -17.57 6.69
N VAL A 264 -7.97 -17.82 5.70
CA VAL A 264 -6.92 -18.82 5.70
C VAL A 264 -5.60 -18.16 6.05
N PHE A 265 -4.83 -18.79 6.91
CA PHE A 265 -3.47 -18.38 7.24
C PHE A 265 -2.50 -19.48 6.86
N ILE A 266 -1.46 -19.11 6.11
CA ILE A 266 -0.37 -20.00 5.71
C ILE A 266 0.93 -19.38 6.22
N SER A 267 1.69 -20.10 7.04
CA SER A 267 2.92 -19.63 7.64
C SER A 267 4.12 -20.45 7.17
N VAL A 268 5.21 -19.75 6.88
CA VAL A 268 6.54 -20.30 6.60
C VAL A 268 7.45 -19.78 7.70
N LYS A 269 7.84 -20.68 8.62
CA LYS A 269 8.71 -20.35 9.75
C LYS A 269 10.07 -20.99 9.59
N ASP A 270 11.12 -20.18 9.64
CA ASP A 270 12.52 -20.57 9.56
C ASP A 270 13.26 -20.45 10.90
N GLN A 271 14.50 -20.92 10.92
CA GLN A 271 15.42 -20.84 12.06
C GLN A 271 16.67 -20.01 11.71
N GLY A 272 16.52 -19.04 10.82
CA GLY A 272 17.62 -18.18 10.38
C GLY A 272 18.07 -17.15 11.42
N GLU A 273 18.93 -16.25 10.97
CA GLU A 273 19.50 -15.17 11.80
C GLU A 273 18.45 -14.20 12.37
N GLY A 274 17.24 -14.21 11.80
CA GLY A 274 16.17 -13.30 12.17
C GLY A 274 16.43 -11.87 11.68
N ILE A 275 15.45 -10.99 11.92
CA ILE A 275 15.43 -9.63 11.36
C ILE A 275 15.30 -8.64 12.50
N ALA A 276 16.17 -7.63 12.51
CA ALA A 276 16.13 -6.55 13.49
C ALA A 276 14.79 -5.79 13.41
N PRO A 277 14.21 -5.32 14.53
CA PRO A 277 12.94 -4.59 14.55
C PRO A 277 12.90 -3.38 13.58
N LYS A 278 14.02 -2.68 13.42
CA LYS A 278 14.19 -1.55 12.48
C LYS A 278 13.96 -1.93 11.01
N HIS A 279 14.15 -3.19 10.64
CA HIS A 279 14.06 -3.67 9.26
C HIS A 279 12.75 -4.41 8.94
N LEU A 280 11.93 -4.79 9.94
CA LEU A 280 10.73 -5.61 9.73
C LEU A 280 9.73 -5.05 8.70
N LYS A 281 9.67 -3.72 8.54
CA LYS A 281 8.86 -3.07 7.50
C LYS A 281 9.58 -3.02 6.15
N ALA A 282 10.85 -2.66 6.18
CA ALA A 282 11.67 -2.42 4.99
C ALA A 282 12.02 -3.69 4.22
N VAL A 283 11.99 -4.88 4.84
CA VAL A 283 12.24 -6.16 4.14
C VAL A 283 11.25 -6.47 3.02
N PHE A 284 10.11 -5.77 2.97
CA PHE A 284 9.15 -5.87 1.88
C PHE A 284 9.36 -4.81 0.78
N ASP A 285 10.32 -3.89 0.97
CA ASP A 285 10.65 -2.87 -0.03
C ASP A 285 11.49 -3.49 -1.14
N ARG A 286 11.32 -2.95 -2.35
CA ARG A 286 12.03 -3.45 -3.54
C ARG A 286 13.52 -3.19 -3.40
N PHE A 287 14.33 -4.18 -3.76
CA PHE A 287 15.79 -4.15 -3.70
C PHE A 287 16.37 -4.01 -2.29
N PHE A 288 15.54 -4.09 -1.24
CA PHE A 288 16.03 -4.00 0.12
C PHE A 288 16.80 -5.27 0.50
N ARG A 289 17.98 -5.07 1.10
CA ARG A 289 18.84 -6.12 1.68
C ARG A 289 19.40 -5.60 3.00
N ILE A 290 19.54 -6.47 4.00
CA ILE A 290 20.13 -6.12 5.29
C ILE A 290 21.65 -6.16 5.11
N SER A 291 22.27 -4.99 4.96
CA SER A 291 23.70 -4.84 4.63
C SER A 291 24.67 -5.04 5.81
N GLU A 292 24.16 -5.35 7.01
CA GLU A 292 24.95 -5.28 8.26
C GLU A 292 25.65 -6.59 8.68
N SER A 293 25.50 -7.73 7.97
CA SER A 293 26.30 -8.93 8.25
C SER A 293 27.68 -8.84 7.57
N ARG A 294 28.61 -8.09 8.18
CA ARG A 294 30.05 -8.03 7.83
C ARG A 294 30.82 -9.31 8.13
N THR A 295 30.23 -10.47 7.87
CA THR A 295 30.94 -11.75 7.91
C THR A 295 30.96 -12.26 6.47
N LYS A 296 32.10 -12.82 6.05
CA LYS A 296 32.52 -13.33 4.73
C LYS A 296 31.54 -14.26 3.93
N GLN A 297 30.23 -14.18 4.15
CA GLN A 297 29.12 -14.89 3.51
C GLN A 297 28.29 -13.96 2.61
N ASN A 298 28.95 -13.05 1.88
CA ASN A 298 28.30 -12.17 0.90
C ASN A 298 27.64 -12.92 -0.30
N ASP A 299 27.67 -14.25 -0.31
CA ASP A 299 27.11 -15.10 -1.38
C ASP A 299 25.71 -15.67 -1.11
N VAL A 300 24.96 -15.14 -0.13
CA VAL A 300 23.53 -15.46 -0.05
C VAL A 300 22.82 -14.76 -1.22
N GLY A 301 22.74 -15.45 -2.36
CA GLY A 301 22.22 -14.94 -3.63
C GLY A 301 20.78 -14.44 -3.54
N GLY A 302 20.54 -13.23 -4.06
CA GLY A 302 19.21 -12.64 -4.12
C GLY A 302 19.22 -11.15 -4.42
N HIS A 303 18.27 -10.71 -5.25
CA HIS A 303 18.18 -9.33 -5.76
C HIS A 303 17.30 -8.40 -4.91
N GLY A 304 16.82 -8.86 -3.75
CA GLY A 304 15.91 -8.07 -2.89
C GLY A 304 14.50 -7.85 -3.46
N LEU A 305 14.09 -8.62 -4.49
CA LEU A 305 12.75 -8.50 -5.07
C LEU A 305 11.74 -9.52 -4.54
N GLY A 306 12.18 -10.67 -4.05
CA GLY A 306 11.29 -11.81 -3.76
C GLY A 306 10.17 -11.49 -2.77
N LEU A 307 10.49 -10.88 -1.63
CA LEU A 307 9.49 -10.53 -0.62
C LEU A 307 8.53 -9.42 -1.08
N SER A 308 9.02 -8.46 -1.89
CA SER A 308 8.18 -7.43 -2.49
C SER A 308 7.17 -8.01 -3.49
N VAL A 309 7.61 -8.97 -4.32
CA VAL A 309 6.75 -9.72 -5.26
C VAL A 309 5.72 -10.54 -4.49
N ALA A 310 6.14 -11.24 -3.44
CA ALA A 310 5.24 -12.04 -2.60
C ALA A 310 4.13 -11.16 -1.97
N LYS A 311 4.49 -9.97 -1.47
CA LYS A 311 3.54 -9.02 -0.88
C LYS A 311 2.54 -8.49 -1.91
N GLU A 312 3.00 -8.15 -3.12
CA GLU A 312 2.12 -7.71 -4.21
C GLU A 312 1.17 -8.83 -4.67
N LEU A 313 1.68 -10.06 -4.82
CA LEU A 313 0.86 -11.24 -5.12
C LEU A 313 -0.20 -11.50 -4.05
N ALA A 314 0.16 -11.47 -2.76
CA ALA A 314 -0.83 -11.66 -1.71
C ALA A 314 -1.91 -10.56 -1.73
N SER A 315 -1.51 -9.32 -2.01
CA SER A 315 -2.43 -8.19 -2.13
C SER A 315 -3.37 -8.34 -3.33
N SER A 316 -2.90 -8.84 -4.47
CA SER A 316 -3.73 -9.10 -5.65
C SER A 316 -4.71 -10.26 -5.44
N LEU A 317 -4.40 -11.20 -4.54
CA LEU A 317 -5.34 -12.22 -4.05
C LEU A 317 -6.37 -11.69 -3.03
N GLY A 318 -6.34 -10.40 -2.70
CA GLY A 318 -7.21 -9.79 -1.68
C GLY A 318 -6.77 -10.08 -0.25
N GLY A 319 -5.55 -10.57 -0.06
CA GLY A 319 -4.96 -10.92 1.22
C GLY A 319 -3.82 -9.98 1.66
N SER A 320 -3.02 -10.46 2.61
CA SER A 320 -1.82 -9.75 3.08
C SER A 320 -0.74 -10.69 3.58
N ILE A 321 0.53 -10.24 3.57
CA ILE A 321 1.65 -10.93 4.22
C ILE A 321 2.06 -10.13 5.45
N SER A 322 2.30 -10.86 6.54
CA SER A 322 2.85 -10.34 7.79
C SER A 322 4.12 -11.09 8.16
N LEU A 323 4.95 -10.46 8.98
CA LEU A 323 6.24 -10.99 9.43
C LEU A 323 6.35 -10.84 10.94
N ARG A 324 6.73 -11.92 11.62
CA ARG A 324 7.26 -11.88 12.98
C ARG A 324 8.67 -12.42 12.96
N SER A 325 9.63 -11.68 13.49
CA SER A 325 11.02 -12.10 13.52
C SER A 325 11.75 -11.43 14.67
N ALA A 326 12.76 -12.11 15.18
CA ALA A 326 13.68 -11.58 16.18
C ALA A 326 15.08 -12.14 15.91
N ILE A 327 16.10 -11.32 16.13
CA ILE A 327 17.50 -11.71 15.92
C ILE A 327 17.80 -12.99 16.71
N GLY A 328 18.38 -13.98 16.04
CA GLY A 328 18.73 -15.30 16.57
C GLY A 328 17.57 -16.28 16.77
N LYS A 329 16.32 -15.89 16.44
CA LYS A 329 15.13 -16.75 16.62
C LYS A 329 14.47 -17.18 15.31
N GLY A 330 15.01 -16.77 14.17
CA GLY A 330 14.40 -16.98 12.85
C GLY A 330 13.23 -16.03 12.56
N SER A 331 12.55 -16.30 11.45
CA SER A 331 11.42 -15.51 10.98
C SER A 331 10.19 -16.38 10.70
N ASP A 332 9.00 -15.79 10.89
CA ASP A 332 7.70 -16.38 10.59
C ASP A 332 6.95 -15.44 9.65
N PHE A 333 6.92 -15.81 8.37
CA PHE A 333 6.15 -15.13 7.34
C PHE A 333 4.76 -15.76 7.26
N THR A 334 3.72 -14.98 7.52
CA THR A 334 2.33 -15.44 7.48
C THR A 334 1.55 -14.74 6.38
N ILE A 335 1.08 -15.50 5.41
CA ILE A 335 0.10 -15.11 4.40
C ILE A 335 -1.30 -15.23 5.00
N SER A 336 -2.14 -14.23 4.81
CA SER A 336 -3.56 -14.24 5.13
C SER A 336 -4.37 -14.06 3.84
N LEU A 337 -5.31 -14.96 3.57
CA LEU A 337 -6.19 -14.92 2.40
C LEU A 337 -7.65 -15.06 2.85
N PRO A 338 -8.63 -14.44 2.17
CA PRO A 338 -10.03 -14.77 2.38
C PRO A 338 -10.29 -16.24 2.01
N VAL A 339 -11.18 -16.92 2.73
CA VAL A 339 -11.53 -18.35 2.47
C VAL A 339 -12.14 -18.53 1.08
N GLY A 340 -12.76 -17.47 0.56
CA GLY A 340 -13.28 -17.35 -0.80
C GLY A 340 -14.66 -17.95 -0.98
#